data_AF-A0AA38CD92-F1
#
_entry.id   AF-A0AA38CD92-F1
#
_cell.length_a   1.000
_cell.length_b   1.000
_cell.length_c   1.000
_cell.angle_alpha   90.00
_cell.angle_beta   90.00
_cell.angle_gamma   90.00
#
_symmetry.space_group_name_H-M   'P 1'
#
loop_
_entity.id
_entity.type
_entity.pdbx_description
1 polymer ?
#
loop_
_entity_poly.entity_id
_entity_poly.type
_entity_poly.pdbx_seq_one_letter_code
_entity_poly.pdbx_strand_id
1 'polypeptide(L)' 'YEALIIGMKLAIKWNIHHVKVIGDSQLIIKQVNDEYKVKDDKLIPYKKLVETLKEYFVHITFEKIPRAQNRSADVM' A
#
# COMPACT_ATOMS: atom_id res chain seq x y z
N TYR A 1 6.92 -0.12 -2.86
CA TYR A 1 5.91 -1.04 -3.43
C TYR A 1 6.02 -2.45 -2.88
N GLU A 2 7.21 -3.05 -2.83
CA GLU A 2 7.38 -4.44 -2.38
C GLU A 2 6.85 -4.71 -0.97
N ALA A 3 7.21 -3.89 0.02
CA ALA A 3 6.70 -4.03 1.39
C ALA A 3 5.16 -3.99 1.47
N LEU A 4 4.53 -3.13 0.65
CA LEU A 4 3.07 -3.06 0.54
C LEU A 4 2.48 -4.35 -0.01
N ILE A 5 3.04 -4.85 -1.10
CA ILE A 5 2.58 -6.09 -1.75
C ILE A 5 2.74 -7.30 -0.83
N ILE A 6 3.88 -7.38 -0.12
CA ILE A 6 4.13 -8.45 0.85
C ILE A 6 3.11 -8.38 1.98
N GLY A 7 2.87 -7.19 2.56
CA GLY A 7 1.86 -6.98 3.60
C GLY A 7 0.44 -7.37 3.14
N MET A 8 0.06 -7.00 1.93
CA MET A 8 -1.23 -7.38 1.34
C MET A 8 -1.33 -8.89 1.10
N LYS A 9 -0.29 -9.54 0.56
CA LYS A 9 -0.27 -11.00 0.38
C LYS A 9 -0.39 -11.75 1.71
N LEU A 10 0.28 -11.27 2.75
CA LEU A 10 0.16 -11.80 4.11
C LEU A 10 -1.27 -11.64 4.63
N ALA A 11 -1.87 -10.46 4.48
CA ALA A 11 -3.24 -10.22 4.91
C ALA A 11 -4.25 -11.14 4.19
N ILE A 12 -4.12 -11.35 2.87
CA ILE A 12 -4.93 -12.32 2.13
C ILE A 12 -4.71 -13.74 2.65
N LYS A 13 -3.45 -14.13 2.88
CA LYS A 13 -3.12 -15.46 3.44
C LYS A 13 -3.75 -15.70 4.81
N TRP A 14 -3.94 -14.64 5.58
CA TRP A 14 -4.57 -14.67 6.90
C TRP A 14 -6.09 -14.44 6.83
N ASN A 15 -6.66 -14.41 5.62
CA ASN A 15 -8.08 -14.18 5.36
C ASN A 15 -8.59 -12.86 5.94
N ILE A 16 -7.73 -11.84 5.97
CA ILE A 16 -8.07 -10.50 6.45
C ILE A 16 -8.77 -9.75 5.31
N HIS A 17 -10.02 -9.36 5.53
CA HIS A 17 -10.81 -8.63 4.53
C HIS A 17 -10.71 -7.11 4.66
N HIS A 18 -10.26 -6.62 5.82
CA HIS A 18 -10.14 -5.20 6.15
C HIS A 18 -8.68 -4.87 6.41
N VAL A 19 -8.07 -4.07 5.54
CA VAL A 19 -6.66 -3.69 5.68
C VAL A 19 -6.52 -2.18 5.69
N LYS A 20 -5.82 -1.67 6.69
CA LYS A 20 -5.37 -0.28 6.74
C LYS A 20 -3.89 -0.24 6.40
N VAL A 21 -3.57 0.32 5.25
CA VAL A 21 -2.19 0.54 4.82
C VAL A 21 -1.76 1.92 5.28
N ILE A 22 -0.73 1.94 6.11
CA ILE A 22 -0.14 3.16 6.63
C ILE A 22 1.25 3.29 6.00
N GLY A 23 1.47 4.39 5.29
CA GLY A 23 2.76 4.67 4.66
C GLY A 23 3.19 6.11 4.90
N ASP A 24 4.49 6.30 5.14
CA ASP A 24 5.12 7.63 5.19
C ASP A 24 5.34 8.22 3.79
N SER A 25 5.46 7.35 2.79
CA SER A 25 5.71 7.75 1.41
C SER A 25 4.45 8.30 0.75
N GLN A 26 4.36 9.63 0.69
CA GLN A 26 3.27 10.33 0.00
C GLN A 26 3.10 9.91 -1.45
N LEU A 27 4.20 9.61 -2.14
CA LEU A 27 4.17 9.21 -3.54
C LEU A 27 3.39 7.90 -3.70
N ILE A 28 3.71 6.90 -2.88
CA ILE A 28 3.05 5.59 -2.92
C ILE A 28 1.58 5.73 -2.56
N ILE A 29 1.24 6.43 -1.47
CA ILE A 29 -0.15 6.67 -1.03
C ILE A 29 -0.98 7.32 -2.15
N LYS A 30 -0.43 8.36 -2.80
CA LYS A 30 -1.13 9.04 -3.91
C LYS A 30 -1.23 8.17 -5.17
N GLN A 31 -0.21 7.37 -5.47
CA GLN A 31 -0.24 6.47 -6.62
C GLN A 31 -1.24 5.33 -6.44
N VAL A 32 -1.39 4.80 -5.23
CA VAL A 32 -2.38 3.77 -4.93
C VAL A 32 -3.78 4.36 -4.77
N ASN A 33 -3.95 5.61 -4.35
CA ASN A 33 -5.25 6.29 -4.36
C ASN A 33 -5.68 6.78 -5.76
N ASP A 34 -4.96 6.40 -6.83
CA ASP A 34 -5.18 6.87 -8.20
C ASP A 34 -5.06 8.39 -8.40
N GLU A 35 -4.57 9.13 -7.39
CA GLU A 35 -4.30 10.56 -7.47
C GLU A 35 -3.07 10.86 -8.34
N TYR A 36 -2.10 9.94 -8.37
CA TYR A 36 -0.87 10.08 -9.16
C TYR A 36 -0.71 8.95 -10.16
N LYS A 37 -0.54 9.29 -11.45
CA LYS A 37 -0.14 8.32 -12.46
C LYS A 37 1.30 7.89 -12.25
N VAL A 38 1.52 6.58 -12.23
CA VAL A 38 2.85 5.97 -12.26
C VAL A 38 3.41 6.16 -13.67
N LYS A 39 4.42 7.02 -13.80
CA LYS A 39 5.11 7.28 -15.09
C LYS A 39 6.31 6.38 -15.33
N ASP A 40 6.74 5.66 -14.28
CA ASP A 40 7.92 4.82 -14.34
C ASP A 40 7.53 3.42 -14.83
N ASP A 41 8.05 3.00 -15.97
CA ASP A 41 7.69 1.75 -16.63
C ASP A 41 7.94 0.52 -15.73
N LYS A 42 8.95 0.62 -14.86
CA LYS A 42 9.27 -0.40 -13.86
C LYS A 42 8.24 -0.50 -12.75
N LEU A 43 7.52 0.59 -12.45
CA LEU A 43 6.53 0.67 -11.37
C LEU A 43 5.10 0.35 -11.84
N ILE A 44 4.82 0.45 -13.15
CA ILE A 44 3.54 0.06 -13.76
C ILE A 44 3.10 -1.37 -13.36
N PRO A 45 3.94 -2.41 -13.48
CA PRO A 45 3.53 -3.77 -13.09
C PRO A 45 3.26 -3.88 -11.59
N TYR A 46 3.99 -3.15 -10.74
CA TYR A 46 3.74 -3.15 -9.30
C TYR A 46 2.39 -2.49 -8.96
N LYS A 47 2.04 -1.38 -9.62
CA LYS A 47 0.73 -0.73 -9.43
C LYS A 47 -0.39 -1.69 -9.79
N LYS A 48 -0.30 -2.33 -10.96
CA LYS A 48 -1.30 -3.28 -11.43
C LYS A 48 -1.48 -4.46 -10.47
N LEU A 49 -0.37 -4.96 -9.92
CA LEU A 49 -0.41 -6.03 -8.92
C LEU A 49 -1.09 -5.57 -7.62
N VAL A 50 -0.81 -4.35 -7.15
CA VAL A 50 -1.50 -3.76 -5.99
C VAL A 50 -3.00 -3.61 -6.27
N GLU A 51 -3.39 -3.10 -7.45
CA GLU A 51 -4.80 -3.00 -7.86
C GLU A 51 -5.50 -4.36 -7.84
N THR A 52 -4.90 -5.40 -8.43
CA THR A 52 -5.45 -6.76 -8.37
C THR A 52 -5.55 -7.26 -6.93
N LEU A 53 -4.57 -6.98 -6.07
CA LEU A 53 -4.64 -7.37 -4.66
C LEU A 53 -5.73 -6.61 -3.90
N LYS A 54 -6.01 -5.34 -4.23
CA LYS A 54 -7.09 -4.56 -3.62
C LYS A 54 -8.44 -5.23 -3.80
N GLU A 55 -8.69 -5.85 -4.96
CA GLU A 55 -9.96 -6.53 -5.26
C GLU A 55 -10.27 -7.70 -4.32
N TYR A 56 -9.26 -8.27 -3.66
CA TYR A 56 -9.45 -9.33 -2.66
C TYR A 56 -9.92 -8.79 -1.30
N PHE A 57 -9.73 -7.49 -1.04
CA PHE A 57 -10.12 -6.87 0.22
C PHE A 57 -11.49 -6.23 0.08
N VAL A 58 -12.39 -6.53 1.03
CA VAL A 58 -13.70 -5.88 1.13
C VAL A 58 -13.53 -4.39 1.47
N HIS A 59 -12.56 -4.09 2.31
CA HIS A 59 -12.23 -2.72 2.67
C HIS A 59 -10.73 -2.52 2.75
N ILE A 60 -10.22 -1.61 1.94
CA ILE A 60 -8.83 -1.19 2.01
C ILE A 60 -8.73 0.33 2.06
N THR A 61 -7.97 0.82 3.02
CA THR A 61 -7.71 2.26 3.20
C THR A 61 -6.23 2.54 3.17
N PHE A 62 -5.86 3.61 2.49
CA PHE A 62 -4.48 4.09 2.40
C PHE A 62 -4.42 5.44 3.11
N GLU A 63 -3.75 5.47 4.25
CA GLU A 63 -3.68 6.67 5.07
C GLU A 63 -2.22 7.09 5.23
N LYS A 64 -1.97 8.39 5.02
CA LYS A 64 -0.69 8.99 5.33
C LYS A 64 -0.67 9.34 6.81
N ILE A 65 0.20 8.72 7.59
CA ILE A 65 0.47 9.22 8.93
C ILE A 65 1.54 10.31 8.88
N PRO A 66 1.42 11.37 9.70
CA PRO A 66 2.53 12.29 9.91
C PRO A 66 3.72 11.53 10.49
N ARG A 67 4.93 11.89 10.06
CA ARG A 67 6.22 11.27 10.45
C ARG A 67 6.37 11.06 11.97
N ALA A 68 5.74 11.92 12.78
CA ALA A 68 5.71 11.82 14.24
C ALA A 68 5.11 10.49 14.76
N GLN A 69 4.17 9.90 14.02
CA GLN A 69 3.51 8.64 14.37
C GLN A 69 4.14 7.43 13.66
N ASN A 70 5.03 7.66 12.68
CA ASN A 70 5.78 6.61 11.99
C ASN A 70 7.05 6.19 12.75
N ARG A 71 7.25 6.69 13.97
CA ARG A 71 8.37 6.27 14.83
C ARG A 71 8.38 4.77 15.13
N SER A 72 7.25 4.07 14.96
CA SER A 72 7.20 2.61 15.10
C SER A 72 7.73 1.84 13.87
N ALA A 73 7.82 2.49 12.70
CA ALA A 73 8.35 1.87 11.48
C ALA A 73 9.83 2.27 11.20
N ASP A 74 10.29 3.37 11.81
CA ASP A 74 11.67 3.89 11.69
C ASP A 74 12.60 3.40 12.83
N VAL A 75 12.15 2.47 13.66
CA VAL A 75 12.98 1.80 14.68
C VAL A 75 13.22 0.37 14.21
N MET A 76 14.22 0.19 13.36
CA MET A 76 14.97 -1.06 13.22
C MET A 76 16.44 -0.76 12.98
#